data_AF-A0A8B8TMM1-F1
#
_entry.id   AF-A0A8B8TMM1-F1
#
_cell.length_a   1.000
_cell.length_b   1.000
_cell.length_c   1.000
_cell.angle_alpha   90.00
_cell.angle_beta   90.00
_cell.angle_gamma   90.00
#
_symmetry.space_group_name_H-M   'P 1'
#
loop_
_entity.id
_entity.type
_entity.pdbx_description
1 polymer ?
#
loop_
_entity_poly.entity_id
_entity_poly.type
_entity_poly.pdbx_seq_one_letter_code
_entity_poly.pdbx_strand_id
1 'polypeptide(L)'
;MELARAEPGPSEPSRERRLPGPRRKPEHLGDGTAGTRKRLGRTGPAAATAAGADGTAHRGSRGTRRARQPGAPGGAEPPPAVRAAGRGAREANEDKTMSANLKYLSLGILVFQTTSLVLTMRYSRTLKEEGPRYLSSTAVVVAELLKIMACILLVYKDSKCSLRGLNRILHDEILNKPMETLKLAIPSGIYTLQNNLLYVALSNLDAATYQVTYQLKILTTALFSVSMLSKKLGVYQWLSLVILMTGVAFVQWPSDSQELDSKELSAGSQFVGLMAVLTACFSSGFAGVYFEKILKETKQSVWIRNIQLGFFGSIFGLMGVYIYDGELVSKNGFFQGYNRLTWIVVILQALGGLVIAAVIKYADNILKGFATSLSIILSTLISYFWLQDFVPTSVFFLGAILVITATFLYGYDPKPAGNPTKA
;
A
#
# COMPACT_ATOMS: atom_id res chain seq x y z
N MET A 1 21.13 1.71 52.12
CA MET A 1 22.52 2.23 52.06
C MET A 1 22.48 3.44 51.15
N GLU A 2 22.83 4.58 51.73
CA GLU A 2 22.71 5.96 51.25
C GLU A 2 23.54 6.31 50.01
N LEU A 3 23.25 7.53 49.51
CA LEU A 3 23.96 8.40 48.55
C LEU A 3 23.43 8.34 47.09
N ALA A 4 23.06 9.45 46.44
CA ALA A 4 22.97 10.85 46.84
C ALA A 4 22.06 11.60 45.84
N ARG A 5 21.25 12.52 46.36
CA ARG A 5 20.48 13.54 45.61
C ARG A 5 21.44 14.59 45.04
N ALA A 6 21.17 15.07 43.82
CA ALA A 6 21.72 16.32 43.31
C ALA A 6 20.56 17.27 42.99
N GLU A 7 20.56 18.42 43.67
CA GLU A 7 19.63 19.54 43.49
C GLU A 7 20.03 20.46 42.30
N PRO A 8 19.10 21.28 41.77
CA PRO A 8 19.30 22.08 40.56
C PRO A 8 19.94 23.45 40.84
N GLY A 9 20.88 23.87 39.97
CA GLY A 9 21.51 25.20 39.97
C GLY A 9 20.95 26.14 38.88
N PRO A 10 21.24 27.45 38.94
CA PRO A 10 20.27 28.53 38.72
C PRO A 10 20.14 29.05 37.28
N SER A 11 19.00 29.69 37.04
CA SER A 11 18.59 30.46 35.86
C SER A 11 19.20 31.88 35.80
N GLU A 12 19.63 32.34 34.62
CA GLU A 12 19.68 33.77 34.18
C GLU A 12 20.29 33.90 32.75
N PRO A 13 20.17 35.04 32.02
CA PRO A 13 18.95 35.72 31.58
C PRO A 13 18.90 35.97 30.06
N SER A 14 17.73 36.40 29.59
CA SER A 14 17.39 36.85 28.24
C SER A 14 18.33 37.94 27.68
N ARG A 15 18.77 37.80 26.42
CA ARG A 15 19.33 38.90 25.62
C ARG A 15 18.55 39.08 24.31
N GLU A 16 17.67 40.08 24.34
CA GLU A 16 17.11 40.79 23.19
C GLU A 16 18.17 41.68 22.51
N ARG A 17 17.85 42.09 21.26
CA ARG A 17 18.46 43.11 20.36
C ARG A 17 19.47 42.54 19.34
N ARG A 18 19.43 42.87 18.05
CA ARG A 18 18.80 43.97 17.28
C ARG A 18 18.84 43.58 15.79
N LEU A 19 17.76 43.84 15.05
CA LEU A 19 17.73 43.94 13.58
C LEU A 19 18.45 45.21 13.11
N PRO A 20 19.07 45.20 11.92
CA PRO A 20 19.13 46.37 11.06
C PRO A 20 18.40 46.15 9.73
N GLY A 21 17.58 47.15 9.37
CA GLY A 21 16.78 47.22 8.15
C GLY A 21 17.55 47.54 6.86
N PRO A 22 16.83 47.96 5.79
CA PRO A 22 17.13 47.57 4.42
C PRO A 22 18.10 48.51 3.70
N ARG A 23 18.85 47.98 2.72
CA ARG A 23 19.63 48.78 1.77
C ARG A 23 19.20 48.57 0.32
N ARG A 24 19.17 49.71 -0.37
CA ARG A 24 18.59 50.06 -1.66
C ARG A 24 19.33 49.44 -2.86
N LYS A 25 18.58 49.32 -3.97
CA LYS A 25 19.07 49.24 -5.35
C LYS A 25 19.95 50.45 -5.73
N PRO A 26 20.74 50.29 -6.81
CA PRO A 26 20.78 51.31 -7.85
C PRO A 26 20.39 50.74 -9.24
N GLU A 27 19.74 51.60 -10.01
CA GLU A 27 19.42 51.48 -11.43
C GLU A 27 20.54 52.07 -12.33
N HIS A 28 20.34 51.87 -13.64
CA HIS A 28 20.98 52.49 -14.81
C HIS A 28 22.35 51.91 -15.24
N LEU A 29 22.68 51.74 -16.52
CA LEU A 29 22.29 52.50 -17.71
C LEU A 29 22.61 51.73 -19.01
N GLY A 30 21.78 51.93 -20.04
CA GLY A 30 22.15 52.00 -21.47
C GLY A 30 22.48 50.67 -22.18
N ASP A 31 22.24 50.48 -23.47
CA ASP A 31 21.74 51.36 -24.54
C ASP A 31 21.50 50.46 -25.78
N GLY A 32 20.79 50.96 -26.79
CA GLY A 32 21.01 50.50 -28.18
C GLY A 32 19.84 49.89 -28.96
N THR A 33 19.02 50.78 -29.54
CA THR A 33 18.67 50.85 -30.99
C THR A 33 18.34 49.55 -31.75
N ALA A 34 17.10 49.34 -32.22
CA ALA A 34 16.41 49.97 -33.36
C ALA A 34 16.38 49.04 -34.60
N GLY A 35 15.22 48.97 -35.26
CA GLY A 35 15.18 48.89 -36.73
C GLY A 35 14.36 47.79 -37.40
N THR A 36 13.05 48.03 -37.52
CA THR A 36 12.24 48.01 -38.77
C THR A 36 12.21 46.82 -39.76
N ARG A 37 10.94 46.38 -40.03
CA ARG A 37 10.28 46.07 -41.35
C ARG A 37 10.89 44.93 -42.20
N LYS A 38 10.21 44.17 -43.08
CA LYS A 38 8.91 44.13 -43.80
C LYS A 38 8.85 42.68 -44.36
N ARG A 39 7.73 41.92 -44.28
CA ARG A 39 6.62 41.78 -45.25
C ARG A 39 6.88 40.84 -46.46
N LEU A 40 5.80 40.17 -46.87
CA LEU A 40 5.53 39.28 -48.02
C LEU A 40 5.99 37.81 -47.86
N GLY A 41 5.19 36.79 -48.16
CA GLY A 41 3.84 36.70 -48.72
C GLY A 41 3.74 35.57 -49.75
N ARG A 42 2.57 34.88 -49.78
CA ARG A 42 2.04 34.01 -50.87
C ARG A 42 2.82 32.69 -51.10
N THR A 43 2.26 31.56 -51.54
CA THR A 43 0.97 31.08 -52.08
C THR A 43 1.13 29.55 -52.17
N GLY A 44 0.17 28.71 -51.79
CA GLY A 44 -0.74 28.08 -52.76
C GLY A 44 -0.44 26.57 -52.95
N PRO A 45 -1.42 25.75 -53.41
CA PRO A 45 -1.56 24.33 -53.01
C PRO A 45 -1.63 23.33 -54.19
N ALA A 46 -2.13 22.10 -53.92
CA ALA A 46 -2.54 21.01 -54.84
C ALA A 46 -1.38 20.08 -55.31
N ALA A 47 -1.51 18.82 -55.72
CA ALA A 47 -2.56 17.77 -55.82
C ALA A 47 -1.83 16.47 -56.27
N ALA A 48 -2.14 15.28 -55.71
CA ALA A 48 -2.87 14.17 -56.35
C ALA A 48 -2.05 13.18 -57.22
N THR A 49 -2.66 12.00 -57.47
CA THR A 49 -2.27 10.82 -58.29
C THR A 49 -1.36 9.79 -57.57
N ALA A 50 -1.70 8.52 -57.32
CA ALA A 50 -2.50 7.44 -57.96
C ALA A 50 -1.72 6.51 -58.90
N ALA A 51 -2.00 5.22 -58.72
CA ALA A 51 -1.87 4.07 -59.64
C ALA A 51 -0.54 3.31 -59.76
N GLY A 52 -0.66 1.98 -59.65
CA GLY A 52 0.32 0.97 -60.01
C GLY A 52 -0.30 -0.41 -59.85
N ALA A 53 -0.81 -0.97 -60.96
CA ALA A 53 -1.32 -2.33 -61.10
C ALA A 53 -0.42 -3.12 -62.07
N ASP A 54 -0.69 -4.43 -62.17
CA ASP A 54 -0.08 -5.49 -63.01
C ASP A 54 1.25 -6.08 -62.51
N GLY A 55 1.48 -7.40 -62.54
CA GLY A 55 0.70 -8.54 -63.05
C GLY A 55 1.66 -9.66 -63.51
N THR A 56 1.26 -10.93 -63.34
CA THR A 56 1.79 -12.18 -63.97
C THR A 56 3.19 -12.68 -63.52
N ALA A 57 3.49 -13.91 -63.08
CA ALA A 57 3.05 -15.32 -63.25
C ALA A 57 4.17 -16.16 -63.91
N HIS A 58 4.73 -17.18 -63.23
CA HIS A 58 4.97 -18.55 -63.78
C HIS A 58 5.62 -19.55 -62.78
N ARG A 59 4.84 -20.57 -62.39
CA ARG A 59 5.03 -22.05 -62.48
C ARG A 59 6.35 -22.74 -62.02
N GLY A 60 6.23 -23.75 -61.13
CA GLY A 60 7.07 -24.98 -61.20
C GLY A 60 7.37 -25.82 -59.93
N SER A 61 6.48 -26.78 -59.60
CA SER A 61 6.71 -28.18 -59.15
C SER A 61 7.70 -28.56 -57.99
N ARG A 62 7.18 -29.23 -56.95
CA ARG A 62 7.45 -30.65 -56.61
C ARG A 62 6.72 -31.09 -55.33
N GLY A 63 6.05 -32.23 -55.40
CA GLY A 63 5.26 -32.80 -54.30
C GLY A 63 6.03 -33.74 -53.37
N THR A 64 5.45 -33.97 -52.19
CA THR A 64 5.71 -35.12 -51.33
C THR A 64 4.37 -35.63 -50.77
N ARG A 65 3.92 -36.76 -51.34
CA ARG A 65 2.82 -37.59 -50.83
C ARG A 65 3.31 -38.31 -49.57
N ARG A 66 2.64 -38.15 -48.43
CA ARG A 66 2.69 -39.11 -47.30
C ARG A 66 1.35 -39.82 -47.19
N ALA A 67 1.44 -41.15 -47.07
CA ALA A 67 0.33 -42.11 -47.12
C ALA A 67 -0.63 -41.96 -45.93
N ARG A 68 -1.93 -42.14 -46.19
CA ARG A 68 -2.99 -42.34 -45.18
C ARG A 68 -3.06 -43.82 -44.82
N GLN A 69 -2.99 -44.13 -43.52
CA GLN A 69 -3.43 -45.42 -42.97
C GLN A 69 -4.97 -45.43 -42.85
N PRO A 70 -5.65 -46.57 -43.08
CA PRO A 70 -7.07 -46.73 -42.79
C PRO A 70 -7.29 -47.47 -41.45
N GLY A 71 -8.23 -46.99 -40.62
CA GLY A 71 -8.82 -47.79 -39.54
C GLY A 71 -8.86 -47.15 -38.15
N ALA A 72 -9.86 -46.30 -37.90
CA ALA A 72 -10.49 -46.14 -36.59
C ALA A 72 -11.96 -45.72 -36.83
N PRO A 73 -12.96 -46.28 -36.12
CA PRO A 73 -14.34 -45.87 -36.30
C PRO A 73 -14.47 -44.40 -35.90
N GLY A 74 -14.98 -43.59 -36.82
CA GLY A 74 -15.13 -42.15 -36.66
C GLY A 74 -16.00 -41.83 -35.46
N GLY A 75 -15.36 -41.48 -34.34
CA GLY A 75 -15.97 -40.57 -33.38
C GLY A 75 -16.22 -39.28 -34.14
N ALA A 76 -17.50 -38.96 -34.39
CA ALA A 76 -17.90 -37.72 -35.03
C ALA A 76 -17.13 -36.57 -34.35
N GLU A 77 -16.33 -35.83 -35.11
CA GLU A 77 -15.69 -34.64 -34.58
C GLU A 77 -16.81 -33.75 -34.00
N PRO A 78 -16.73 -33.37 -32.71
CA PRO A 78 -17.80 -32.61 -32.10
C PRO A 78 -18.02 -31.33 -32.91
N PRO A 79 -19.29 -30.95 -33.15
CA PRO A 79 -19.60 -29.83 -34.04
C PRO A 79 -18.85 -28.57 -33.59
N PRO A 80 -18.49 -27.67 -34.53
CA PRO A 80 -17.60 -26.52 -34.27
C PRO A 80 -18.04 -25.65 -33.08
N ALA A 81 -19.34 -25.58 -32.79
CA ALA A 81 -19.88 -24.92 -31.61
C ALA A 81 -19.44 -25.57 -30.27
N VAL A 82 -19.38 -26.90 -30.20
CA VAL A 82 -18.96 -27.65 -29.00
C VAL A 82 -17.45 -27.52 -28.78
N ARG A 83 -16.66 -27.45 -29.87
CA ARG A 83 -15.22 -27.17 -29.80
C ARG A 83 -14.92 -25.74 -29.33
N ALA A 84 -15.64 -24.76 -29.85
CA ALA A 84 -15.53 -23.37 -29.42
C ALA A 84 -15.94 -23.21 -27.94
N ALA A 85 -17.02 -23.88 -27.52
CA ALA A 85 -17.45 -23.91 -26.12
C ALA A 85 -16.41 -24.59 -25.20
N GLY A 86 -15.81 -25.71 -25.63
CA GLY A 86 -14.75 -26.39 -24.88
C GLY A 86 -13.45 -25.57 -24.79
N ARG A 87 -13.10 -24.82 -25.84
CA ARG A 87 -11.94 -23.92 -25.83
C ARG A 87 -12.17 -22.72 -24.91
N GLY A 88 -13.34 -22.09 -24.97
CA GLY A 88 -13.72 -21.00 -24.06
C GLY A 88 -13.80 -21.44 -22.60
N ALA A 89 -14.30 -22.65 -22.33
CA ALA A 89 -14.30 -23.21 -20.98
C ALA A 89 -12.87 -23.48 -20.45
N ARG A 90 -11.96 -23.93 -21.33
CA ARG A 90 -10.56 -24.15 -20.98
C ARG A 90 -9.80 -22.85 -20.73
N GLU A 91 -9.94 -21.87 -21.61
CA GLU A 91 -9.35 -20.53 -21.44
C GLU A 91 -9.88 -19.86 -20.17
N ALA A 92 -11.18 -19.93 -19.91
CA ALA A 92 -11.77 -19.41 -18.67
C ALA A 92 -11.27 -20.13 -17.40
N ASN A 93 -10.96 -21.43 -17.50
CA ASN A 93 -10.41 -22.18 -16.37
C ASN A 93 -8.91 -21.87 -16.14
N GLU A 94 -8.15 -21.67 -17.21
CA GLU A 94 -6.74 -21.25 -17.16
C GLU A 94 -6.61 -19.83 -16.58
N ASP A 95 -7.46 -18.89 -16.98
CA ASP A 95 -7.51 -17.53 -16.44
C ASP A 95 -7.88 -17.51 -14.94
N LYS A 96 -8.87 -18.30 -14.53
CA LYS A 96 -9.24 -18.45 -13.12
C LYS A 96 -8.09 -19.02 -12.29
N THR A 97 -7.40 -20.03 -12.82
CA THR A 97 -6.26 -20.66 -12.14
C THR A 97 -5.09 -19.68 -12.00
N MET A 98 -4.77 -18.93 -13.06
CA MET A 98 -3.72 -17.92 -13.02
C MET A 98 -4.03 -16.80 -12.02
N SER A 99 -5.28 -16.32 -11.99
CA SER A 99 -5.74 -15.32 -11.03
C SER A 99 -5.63 -15.82 -9.58
N ALA A 100 -6.03 -17.07 -9.31
CA ALA A 100 -5.89 -17.70 -8.01
C ALA A 100 -4.42 -17.80 -7.58
N ASN A 101 -3.53 -18.20 -8.48
CA ASN A 101 -2.10 -18.29 -8.19
C ASN A 101 -1.49 -16.92 -7.84
N LEU A 102 -1.84 -15.87 -8.60
CA LEU A 102 -1.38 -14.50 -8.30
C LEU A 102 -1.92 -13.99 -6.96
N LYS A 103 -3.16 -14.33 -6.63
CA LYS A 103 -3.77 -14.01 -5.33
C LYS A 103 -2.97 -14.61 -4.18
N TYR A 104 -2.76 -15.94 -4.16
CA TYR A 104 -2.03 -16.60 -3.07
C TYR A 104 -0.55 -16.22 -3.03
N LEU A 105 0.10 -16.06 -4.19
CA LEU A 105 1.47 -15.58 -4.28
C LEU A 105 1.61 -14.18 -3.67
N SER A 106 0.72 -13.25 -4.02
CA SER A 106 0.75 -11.89 -3.46
C SER A 106 0.55 -11.87 -1.95
N LEU A 107 -0.34 -12.72 -1.41
CA LEU A 107 -0.55 -12.86 0.02
C LEU A 107 0.67 -13.46 0.73
N GLY A 108 1.30 -14.49 0.15
CA GLY A 108 2.53 -15.07 0.69
C GLY A 108 3.68 -14.06 0.73
N ILE A 109 3.88 -13.28 -0.34
CA ILE A 109 4.87 -12.21 -0.39
C ILE A 109 4.56 -11.14 0.67
N LEU A 110 3.29 -10.79 0.89
CA LEU A 110 2.89 -9.84 1.92
C LEU A 110 3.23 -10.33 3.32
N VAL A 111 2.94 -11.61 3.64
CA VAL A 111 3.29 -12.21 4.94
C VAL A 111 4.79 -12.12 5.16
N PHE A 112 5.59 -12.54 4.17
CA PHE A 112 7.05 -12.49 4.25
C PHE A 112 7.55 -11.05 4.44
N GLN A 113 7.14 -10.13 3.57
CA GLN A 113 7.57 -8.74 3.60
C GLN A 113 7.19 -8.05 4.91
N THR A 114 5.96 -8.26 5.40
CA THR A 114 5.49 -7.65 6.65
C THR A 114 6.27 -8.21 7.84
N THR A 115 6.52 -9.52 7.86
CA THR A 115 7.33 -10.18 8.89
C THR A 115 8.76 -9.63 8.90
N SER A 116 9.41 -9.54 7.74
CA SER A 116 10.75 -8.95 7.61
C SER A 116 10.77 -7.50 8.09
N LEU A 117 9.81 -6.68 7.68
CA LEU A 117 9.73 -5.28 8.09
C LEU A 117 9.58 -5.13 9.61
N VAL A 118 8.70 -5.91 10.24
CA VAL A 118 8.49 -5.88 11.70
C VAL A 118 9.78 -6.27 12.44
N LEU A 119 10.41 -7.36 12.04
CA LEU A 119 11.65 -7.83 12.66
C LEU A 119 12.79 -6.83 12.48
N THR A 120 12.98 -6.27 11.27
CA THR A 120 14.01 -5.26 11.01
C THR A 120 13.73 -3.96 11.76
N MET A 121 12.48 -3.51 11.84
CA MET A 121 12.12 -2.33 12.65
C MET A 121 12.40 -2.57 14.12
N ARG A 122 12.09 -3.76 14.65
CA ARG A 122 12.38 -4.12 16.05
C ARG A 122 13.88 -4.09 16.30
N TYR A 123 14.65 -4.78 15.45
CA TYR A 123 16.11 -4.82 15.52
C TYR A 123 16.75 -3.42 15.42
N SER A 124 16.28 -2.59 14.50
CA SER A 124 16.74 -1.20 14.32
C SER A 124 16.47 -0.31 15.54
N ARG A 125 15.45 -0.62 16.35
CA ARG A 125 15.08 0.17 17.53
C ARG A 125 15.72 -0.33 18.82
N THR A 126 16.11 -1.60 18.90
CA THR A 126 16.77 -2.20 20.08
C THR A 126 18.28 -1.99 20.07
N LEU A 127 18.90 -1.80 18.91
CA LEU A 127 20.30 -1.38 18.81
C LEU A 127 20.50 0.01 19.41
N LYS A 128 21.30 0.08 20.49
CA LYS A 128 21.80 1.34 21.04
C LYS A 128 22.87 1.89 20.10
N GLU A 129 22.50 2.78 19.19
CA GLU A 129 23.47 3.57 18.45
C GLU A 129 23.81 4.86 19.22
N GLU A 130 25.10 5.24 19.19
CA GLU A 130 25.58 6.51 19.73
C GLU A 130 25.17 7.64 18.78
N GLY A 131 23.99 8.24 19.02
CA GLY A 131 23.50 9.37 18.23
C GLY A 131 21.99 9.61 18.36
N PRO A 132 21.48 10.70 17.75
CA PRO A 132 20.05 10.96 17.70
C PRO A 132 19.35 9.88 16.86
N ARG A 133 18.22 9.36 17.36
CA ARG A 133 17.40 8.37 16.63
C ARG A 133 16.80 8.98 15.35
N TYR A 134 16.63 8.15 14.32
CA TYR A 134 15.94 8.58 13.11
C TYR A 134 14.48 8.94 13.42
N LEU A 135 13.97 9.96 12.72
CA LEU A 135 12.57 10.36 12.82
C LEU A 135 11.72 9.43 11.96
N SER A 136 10.68 8.85 12.56
CA SER A 136 9.77 7.95 11.84
C SER A 136 8.97 8.70 10.77
N SER A 137 8.68 9.99 10.98
CA SER A 137 7.99 10.85 10.01
C SER A 137 8.80 11.07 8.74
N THR A 138 10.11 11.34 8.85
CA THR A 138 10.98 11.53 7.68
C THR A 138 11.17 10.20 6.93
N ALA A 139 11.29 9.09 7.66
CA ALA A 139 11.41 7.74 7.07
C ALA A 139 10.18 7.39 6.21
N VAL A 140 8.97 7.72 6.68
CA VAL A 140 7.73 7.54 5.93
C VAL A 140 7.73 8.36 4.64
N VAL A 141 8.14 9.63 4.69
CA VAL A 141 8.22 10.49 3.49
C VAL A 141 9.20 9.93 2.47
N VAL A 142 10.40 9.54 2.91
CA VAL A 142 11.41 8.95 2.02
C VAL A 142 10.90 7.63 1.42
N ALA A 143 10.19 6.81 2.20
CA ALA A 143 9.58 5.58 1.70
C ALA A 143 8.52 5.86 0.63
N GLU A 144 7.69 6.90 0.77
CA GLU A 144 6.74 7.33 -0.27
C GLU A 144 7.46 7.78 -1.54
N LEU A 145 8.53 8.59 -1.41
CA LEU A 145 9.32 9.03 -2.56
C LEU A 145 9.98 7.85 -3.30
N LEU A 146 10.58 6.90 -2.57
CA LEU A 146 11.16 5.70 -3.16
C LEU A 146 10.09 4.83 -3.84
N LYS A 147 8.89 4.74 -3.25
CA LYS A 147 7.76 4.01 -3.84
C LYS A 147 7.30 4.65 -5.15
N ILE A 148 7.21 5.98 -5.22
CA ILE A 148 6.92 6.72 -6.46
C ILE A 148 7.99 6.43 -7.51
N MET A 149 9.27 6.53 -7.14
CA MET A 149 10.39 6.25 -8.04
C MET A 149 10.33 4.81 -8.58
N ALA A 150 10.09 3.83 -7.72
CA ALA A 150 9.93 2.43 -8.12
C ALA A 150 8.74 2.25 -9.08
N CYS A 151 7.60 2.89 -8.83
CA CYS A 151 6.46 2.83 -9.74
C CYS A 151 6.76 3.47 -11.10
N ILE A 152 7.48 4.60 -11.14
CA ILE A 152 7.90 5.24 -12.39
C ILE A 152 8.80 4.30 -13.19
N LEU A 153 9.75 3.62 -12.54
CA LEU A 153 10.62 2.63 -13.18
C LEU A 153 9.83 1.43 -13.74
N LEU A 154 8.81 0.97 -13.02
CA LEU A 154 7.93 -0.11 -13.50
C LEU A 154 7.11 0.33 -14.73
N VAL A 155 6.55 1.54 -14.71
CA VAL A 155 5.85 2.10 -15.87
C VAL A 155 6.79 2.31 -17.06
N TYR A 156 8.03 2.74 -16.81
CA TYR A 156 9.06 2.86 -17.85
C TYR A 156 9.38 1.51 -18.51
N LYS A 157 9.49 0.45 -17.69
CA LYS A 157 9.68 -0.91 -18.19
C LYS A 157 8.48 -1.41 -19.00
N ASP A 158 7.26 -1.16 -18.53
CA ASP A 158 6.02 -1.48 -19.26
C ASP A 158 5.94 -0.72 -20.60
N SER A 159 6.53 0.47 -20.67
CA SER A 159 6.62 1.31 -21.87
C SER A 159 7.77 0.93 -22.83
N LYS A 160 8.31 -0.30 -22.73
CA LYS A 160 9.44 -0.80 -23.53
C LYS A 160 10.69 0.10 -23.45
N CYS A 161 10.95 0.70 -22.29
CA CYS A 161 12.07 1.60 -22.05
C CYS A 161 12.10 2.84 -22.97
N SER A 162 10.93 3.36 -23.35
CA SER A 162 10.83 4.63 -24.09
C SER A 162 10.49 5.80 -23.16
N LEU A 163 11.39 6.79 -23.05
CA LEU A 163 11.16 7.99 -22.23
C LEU A 163 9.99 8.84 -22.74
N ARG A 164 9.79 8.90 -24.07
CA ARG A 164 8.62 9.59 -24.66
C ARG A 164 7.32 8.87 -24.31
N GLY A 165 7.33 7.54 -24.31
CA GLY A 165 6.19 6.71 -23.89
C GLY A 165 5.83 6.94 -22.43
N LEU A 166 6.84 6.91 -21.55
CA LEU A 166 6.67 7.20 -20.12
C LEU A 166 6.08 8.59 -19.88
N ASN A 167 6.67 9.64 -20.45
CA ASN A 167 6.19 11.00 -20.24
C ASN A 167 4.76 11.19 -20.78
N ARG A 168 4.44 10.57 -21.91
CA ARG A 168 3.08 10.59 -22.46
C ARG A 168 2.08 9.92 -21.52
N ILE A 169 2.36 8.71 -21.03
CA ILE A 169 1.47 7.99 -20.11
C ILE A 169 1.30 8.76 -18.80
N LEU A 170 2.40 9.29 -18.25
CA LEU A 170 2.36 10.05 -17.00
C LEU A 170 1.53 11.33 -17.16
N HIS A 171 1.74 12.07 -18.25
CA HIS A 171 0.98 13.27 -18.56
C HIS A 171 -0.50 12.96 -18.84
N ASP A 172 -0.79 11.92 -19.62
CA ASP A 172 -2.15 11.53 -20.00
C ASP A 172 -2.96 10.99 -18.81
N GLU A 173 -2.33 10.27 -17.88
CA GLU A 173 -3.04 9.66 -16.76
C GLU A 173 -3.03 10.51 -15.48
N ILE A 174 -2.04 11.38 -15.27
CA ILE A 174 -1.97 12.25 -14.08
C ILE A 174 -2.54 13.65 -14.36
N LEU A 175 -2.06 14.33 -15.40
CA LEU A 175 -2.39 15.73 -15.67
C LEU A 175 -3.69 15.89 -16.45
N ASN A 176 -3.94 15.03 -17.45
CA ASN A 176 -5.15 15.11 -18.27
C ASN A 176 -6.40 14.53 -17.57
N LYS A 177 -6.24 13.87 -16.41
CA LYS A 177 -7.34 13.31 -15.59
C LYS A 177 -7.27 13.79 -14.13
N PRO A 178 -7.33 15.11 -13.87
CA PRO A 178 -7.11 15.67 -12.54
C PRO A 178 -8.15 15.20 -11.50
N MET A 179 -9.40 14.95 -11.93
CA MET A 179 -10.44 14.44 -11.03
C MET A 179 -10.18 13.01 -10.56
N GLU A 180 -9.65 12.15 -11.44
CA GLU A 180 -9.25 10.79 -11.08
C GLU A 180 -8.04 10.76 -10.14
N THR A 181 -7.11 11.69 -10.36
CA THR A 181 -5.97 11.91 -9.46
C THR A 181 -6.45 12.42 -8.09
N LEU A 182 -7.33 13.43 -8.06
CA LEU A 182 -7.84 14.03 -6.83
C LEU A 182 -8.63 13.04 -5.97
N LYS A 183 -9.34 12.07 -6.58
CA LYS A 183 -10.00 10.98 -5.83
C LYS A 183 -9.01 10.22 -4.94
N LEU A 184 -7.74 10.09 -5.31
CA LEU A 184 -6.72 9.42 -4.50
C LEU A 184 -6.14 10.29 -3.37
N ALA A 185 -6.39 11.61 -3.39
CA ALA A 185 -6.08 12.47 -2.25
C ALA A 185 -6.94 12.10 -1.04
N ILE A 186 -8.18 11.62 -1.26
CA ILE A 186 -9.12 11.20 -0.20
C ILE A 186 -8.52 10.07 0.67
N PRO A 187 -8.18 8.88 0.13
CA PRO A 187 -7.61 7.81 0.94
C PRO A 187 -6.27 8.22 1.57
N SER A 188 -5.44 8.99 0.85
CA SER A 188 -4.16 9.47 1.39
C SER A 188 -4.34 10.38 2.61
N GLY A 189 -5.22 11.38 2.52
CA GLY A 189 -5.52 12.29 3.63
C GLY A 189 -6.18 11.56 4.81
N ILE A 190 -7.05 10.59 4.53
CA ILE A 190 -7.65 9.77 5.58
C ILE A 190 -6.60 8.90 6.29
N TYR A 191 -5.63 8.33 5.57
CA TYR A 191 -4.53 7.60 6.22
C TYR A 191 -3.66 8.51 7.10
N THR A 192 -3.41 9.75 6.68
CA THR A 192 -2.71 10.73 7.53
C THR A 192 -3.52 11.08 8.77
N LEU A 193 -4.82 11.36 8.62
CA LEU A 193 -5.71 11.63 9.74
C LEU A 193 -5.76 10.43 10.71
N GLN A 194 -5.87 9.21 10.16
CA GLN A 194 -5.84 7.97 10.94
C GLN A 194 -4.58 7.90 11.80
N ASN A 195 -3.39 8.12 11.21
CA ASN A 195 -2.14 8.06 11.96
C ASN A 195 -2.10 9.06 13.13
N ASN A 196 -2.63 10.27 12.93
CA ASN A 196 -2.73 11.28 13.99
C ASN A 196 -3.71 10.85 15.10
N LEU A 197 -4.88 10.33 14.72
CA LEU A 197 -5.87 9.83 15.69
C LEU A 197 -5.33 8.65 16.50
N LEU A 198 -4.50 7.79 15.91
CA LEU A 198 -3.84 6.70 16.63
C LEU A 198 -2.82 7.22 17.64
N TYR A 199 -2.10 8.30 17.33
CA TYR A 199 -1.22 8.94 18.31
C TYR A 199 -2.01 9.50 19.50
N VAL A 200 -3.10 10.23 19.21
CA VAL A 200 -4.02 10.73 20.25
C VAL A 200 -4.57 9.59 21.11
N ALA A 201 -4.99 8.49 20.48
CA ALA A 201 -5.49 7.32 21.21
C ALA A 201 -4.40 6.71 22.12
N LEU A 202 -3.18 6.51 21.62
CA LEU A 202 -2.05 5.98 22.40
C LEU A 202 -1.65 6.90 23.57
N SER A 203 -1.81 8.21 23.43
CA SER A 203 -1.53 9.16 24.52
C SER A 203 -2.57 9.11 25.64
N ASN A 204 -3.81 8.69 25.32
CA ASN A 204 -4.99 8.82 26.17
C ASN A 204 -5.65 7.49 26.57
N LEU A 205 -5.16 6.34 26.09
CA LEU A 205 -5.61 4.99 26.46
C LEU A 205 -4.44 4.17 26.96
N ASP A 206 -4.72 3.21 27.84
CA ASP A 206 -3.77 2.15 28.14
C ASP A 206 -3.56 1.23 26.92
N ALA A 207 -2.44 0.52 26.91
CA ALA A 207 -2.05 -0.32 25.78
C ALA A 207 -3.07 -1.44 25.49
N ALA A 208 -3.71 -2.02 26.51
CA ALA A 208 -4.63 -3.14 26.32
C ALA A 208 -5.92 -2.65 25.67
N THR A 209 -6.53 -1.58 26.21
CA THR A 209 -7.73 -0.96 25.64
C THR A 209 -7.48 -0.48 24.21
N TYR A 210 -6.35 0.17 23.94
CA TYR A 210 -5.97 0.59 22.59
C TYR A 210 -5.88 -0.61 21.64
N GLN A 211 -5.16 -1.67 22.02
CA GLN A 211 -4.91 -2.81 21.14
C GLN A 211 -6.18 -3.56 20.79
N VAL A 212 -7.06 -3.82 21.77
CA VAL A 212 -8.33 -4.51 21.55
C VAL A 212 -9.24 -3.66 20.67
N THR A 213 -9.38 -2.37 20.98
CA THR A 213 -10.30 -1.48 20.25
C THR A 213 -9.82 -1.27 18.81
N TYR A 214 -8.51 -1.17 18.57
CA TYR A 214 -7.97 -0.96 17.23
C TYR A 214 -8.21 -2.14 16.28
N GLN A 215 -8.42 -3.37 16.78
CA GLN A 215 -8.76 -4.50 15.92
C GLN A 215 -10.17 -4.41 15.31
N LEU A 216 -11.03 -3.51 15.82
CA LEU A 216 -12.33 -3.24 15.22
C LEU A 216 -12.19 -2.82 13.74
N LYS A 217 -11.02 -2.31 13.33
CA LYS A 217 -10.68 -2.03 11.93
C LYS A 217 -10.94 -3.21 10.97
N ILE A 218 -10.82 -4.46 11.45
CA ILE A 218 -11.06 -5.67 10.65
C ILE A 218 -12.55 -5.74 10.28
N LEU A 219 -13.43 -5.52 11.27
CA LEU A 219 -14.88 -5.53 11.06
C LEU A 219 -15.34 -4.30 10.26
N THR A 220 -14.81 -3.10 10.53
CA THR A 220 -15.16 -1.92 9.72
C THR A 220 -14.75 -2.09 8.26
N THR A 221 -13.57 -2.67 8.00
CA THR A 221 -13.13 -3.01 6.65
C THR A 221 -14.09 -3.98 5.95
N ALA A 222 -14.58 -5.00 6.66
CA ALA A 222 -15.54 -5.94 6.11
C ALA A 222 -16.90 -5.27 5.82
N LEU A 223 -17.40 -4.45 6.76
CA LEU A 223 -18.64 -3.67 6.59
C LEU A 223 -18.58 -2.76 5.36
N PHE A 224 -17.49 -1.99 5.22
CA PHE A 224 -17.29 -1.15 4.03
C PHE A 224 -17.09 -1.98 2.77
N SER A 225 -16.44 -3.14 2.85
CA SER A 225 -16.29 -4.04 1.69
C SER A 225 -17.64 -4.56 1.19
N VAL A 226 -18.58 -4.84 2.09
CA VAL A 226 -19.94 -5.24 1.71
C VAL A 226 -20.73 -4.04 1.17
N SER A 227 -20.66 -2.88 1.81
CA SER A 227 -21.45 -1.71 1.41
C SER A 227 -20.94 -0.98 0.16
N MET A 228 -19.62 -0.84 -0.02
CA MET A 228 -19.02 -0.03 -1.09
C MET A 228 -18.65 -0.84 -2.34
N LEU A 229 -18.23 -2.10 -2.17
CA LEU A 229 -17.85 -3.03 -3.25
C LEU A 229 -18.94 -4.08 -3.52
N SER A 230 -20.07 -4.03 -2.80
CA SER A 230 -21.18 -4.99 -2.95
C SER A 230 -20.76 -6.46 -2.83
N LYS A 231 -19.77 -6.74 -1.98
CA LYS A 231 -19.33 -8.13 -1.73
C LYS A 231 -20.40 -8.90 -0.95
N LYS A 232 -20.57 -10.18 -1.29
CA LYS A 232 -21.43 -11.11 -0.56
C LYS A 232 -20.56 -11.92 0.39
N LEU A 233 -20.71 -11.68 1.70
CA LEU A 233 -20.04 -12.46 2.74
C LEU A 233 -21.04 -13.42 3.37
N GLY A 234 -20.69 -14.71 3.38
CA GLY A 234 -21.48 -15.74 4.06
C GLY A 234 -21.37 -15.67 5.58
N VAL A 235 -22.24 -16.40 6.28
CA VAL A 235 -22.25 -16.44 7.76
C VAL A 235 -20.91 -16.95 8.31
N TYR A 236 -20.31 -17.97 7.70
CA TYR A 236 -19.00 -18.48 8.10
C TYR A 236 -17.87 -17.45 7.91
N GLN A 237 -17.95 -16.62 6.87
CA GLN A 237 -16.99 -15.55 6.64
C GLN A 237 -17.15 -14.43 7.68
N TRP A 238 -18.37 -14.03 8.02
CA TRP A 238 -18.62 -13.09 9.12
C TRP A 238 -18.11 -13.62 10.46
N LEU A 239 -18.43 -14.88 10.78
CA LEU A 239 -17.95 -15.52 11.99
C LEU A 239 -16.42 -15.57 12.03
N SER A 240 -15.77 -15.91 10.92
CA SER A 240 -14.32 -15.94 10.84
C SER A 240 -13.67 -14.57 11.07
N LEU A 241 -14.32 -13.47 10.65
CA LEU A 241 -13.80 -12.12 10.88
C LEU A 241 -13.87 -11.71 12.35
N VAL A 242 -14.93 -12.12 13.06
CA VAL A 242 -15.03 -11.92 14.52
C VAL A 242 -13.97 -12.74 15.23
N ILE A 243 -13.82 -14.03 14.89
CA ILE A 243 -12.77 -14.90 15.45
C ILE A 243 -11.38 -14.33 15.16
N LEU A 244 -11.15 -13.80 13.95
CA LEU A 244 -9.88 -13.16 13.59
C LEU A 244 -9.62 -11.94 14.47
N MET A 245 -10.60 -11.05 14.64
CA MET A 245 -10.48 -9.87 15.50
C MET A 245 -10.09 -10.28 16.94
N THR A 246 -10.80 -11.24 17.52
CA THR A 246 -10.51 -11.74 18.88
C THR A 246 -9.13 -12.37 18.96
N GLY A 247 -8.76 -13.22 17.99
CA GLY A 247 -7.45 -13.87 17.95
C GLY A 247 -6.30 -12.87 17.86
N VAL A 248 -6.43 -11.85 17.02
CA VAL A 248 -5.43 -10.79 16.87
C VAL A 248 -5.32 -9.95 18.15
N ALA A 249 -6.44 -9.67 18.83
CA ALA A 249 -6.44 -8.97 20.11
C ALA A 249 -5.69 -9.76 21.19
N PHE A 250 -5.84 -11.08 21.24
CA PHE A 250 -5.11 -11.95 22.17
C PHE A 250 -3.62 -12.06 21.83
N VAL A 251 -3.27 -12.18 20.54
CA VAL A 251 -1.87 -12.21 20.08
C VAL A 251 -1.12 -10.93 20.45
N GLN A 252 -1.81 -9.78 20.44
CA GLN A 252 -1.23 -8.47 20.74
C GLN A 252 -1.51 -7.99 22.17
N TRP A 253 -2.01 -8.88 23.03
CA TRP A 253 -2.31 -8.52 24.41
C TRP A 253 -1.02 -8.10 25.14
N PRO A 254 -0.98 -6.92 25.76
CA PRO A 254 0.16 -6.51 26.55
C PRO A 254 0.37 -7.51 27.70
N SER A 255 1.56 -8.11 27.80
CA SER A 255 1.89 -8.97 28.94
C SER A 255 2.32 -8.08 30.11
N ASP A 256 1.88 -8.40 31.33
CA ASP A 256 1.90 -7.60 32.58
C ASP A 256 3.28 -7.10 33.09
N SER A 257 4.32 -7.00 32.26
CA SER A 257 5.60 -6.40 32.65
C SER A 257 5.60 -4.86 32.62
N GLN A 258 4.44 -4.20 32.67
CA GLN A 258 4.31 -2.75 32.89
C GLN A 258 3.35 -2.44 34.06
N GLU A 259 3.54 -3.08 35.21
CA GLU A 259 2.92 -2.67 36.49
C GLU A 259 3.55 -1.41 37.13
N LEU A 260 4.15 -0.49 36.36
CA LEU A 260 4.76 0.72 36.94
C LEU A 260 4.45 2.03 36.21
N ASP A 261 3.31 2.12 35.52
CA ASP A 261 2.68 3.42 35.21
C ASP A 261 1.22 3.16 34.78
N SER A 262 0.36 2.79 35.73
CA SER A 262 -1.06 3.08 35.57
C SER A 262 -1.18 4.60 35.50
N LYS A 263 -1.12 5.17 34.28
CA LYS A 263 -1.53 6.54 34.07
C LYS A 263 -2.93 6.64 34.67
N GLU A 264 -3.07 7.38 35.76
CA GLU A 264 -4.35 7.86 36.28
C GLU A 264 -4.95 8.75 35.17
N LEU A 265 -5.53 8.11 34.15
CA LEU A 265 -6.19 8.77 33.05
C LEU A 265 -7.53 9.25 33.59
N SER A 266 -7.76 10.55 33.54
CA SER A 266 -9.08 11.11 33.80
C SER A 266 -10.10 10.46 32.86
N ALA A 267 -11.32 10.23 33.35
CA ALA A 267 -12.42 9.70 32.53
C ALA A 267 -12.62 10.51 31.23
N GLY A 268 -12.35 11.82 31.28
CA GLY A 268 -12.39 12.70 30.11
C GLY A 268 -11.31 12.36 29.06
N SER A 269 -10.07 12.12 29.47
CA SER A 269 -8.99 11.73 28.54
C SER A 269 -9.24 10.36 27.93
N GLN A 270 -9.70 9.40 28.74
CA GLN A 270 -10.00 8.05 28.26
C GLN A 270 -11.12 8.05 27.20
N PHE A 271 -12.16 8.87 27.38
CA PHE A 271 -13.22 9.04 26.39
C PHE A 271 -12.71 9.62 25.07
N VAL A 272 -11.85 10.65 25.13
CA VAL A 272 -11.21 11.23 23.94
C VAL A 272 -10.36 10.18 23.21
N GLY A 273 -9.58 9.39 23.96
CA GLY A 273 -8.78 8.29 23.40
C GLY A 273 -9.64 7.23 22.71
N LEU A 274 -10.75 6.83 23.35
CA LEU A 274 -11.70 5.85 22.79
C LEU A 274 -12.34 6.36 21.50
N MET A 275 -12.82 7.60 21.50
CA MET A 275 -13.39 8.23 20.30
C MET A 275 -12.36 8.36 19.18
N ALA A 276 -11.10 8.67 19.51
CA ALA A 276 -10.02 8.75 18.54
C ALA A 276 -9.73 7.39 17.87
N VAL A 277 -9.60 6.31 18.64
CA VAL A 277 -9.34 4.97 18.07
C VAL A 277 -10.53 4.44 17.29
N LEU A 278 -11.77 4.69 17.72
CA LEU A 278 -12.97 4.31 16.98
C LEU A 278 -13.01 5.04 15.63
N THR A 279 -12.82 6.36 15.64
CA THR A 279 -12.76 7.16 14.41
C THR A 279 -11.63 6.68 13.49
N ALA A 280 -10.46 6.34 14.04
CA ALA A 280 -9.35 5.76 13.29
C ALA A 280 -9.70 4.38 12.67
N CYS A 281 -10.47 3.54 13.35
CA CYS A 281 -10.91 2.24 12.83
C CYS A 281 -11.87 2.38 11.66
N PHE A 282 -12.86 3.28 11.77
CA PHE A 282 -13.80 3.55 10.68
C PHE A 282 -13.10 4.19 9.49
N SER A 283 -12.22 5.17 9.74
CA SER A 283 -11.49 5.86 8.68
C SER A 283 -10.52 4.92 7.95
N SER A 284 -9.85 4.02 8.66
CA SER A 284 -8.98 2.99 8.05
C SER A 284 -9.74 2.03 7.14
N GLY A 285 -10.87 1.52 7.64
CA GLY A 285 -11.73 0.60 6.88
C GLY A 285 -12.26 1.27 5.61
N PHE A 286 -12.74 2.51 5.73
CA PHE A 286 -13.21 3.30 4.60
C PHE A 286 -12.10 3.56 3.58
N ALA A 287 -10.94 4.11 3.99
CA ALA A 287 -9.85 4.44 3.08
C ALA A 287 -9.29 3.22 2.34
N GLY A 288 -9.15 2.09 3.04
CA GLY A 288 -8.68 0.84 2.45
C GLY A 288 -9.64 0.30 1.40
N VAL A 289 -10.94 0.27 1.70
CA VAL A 289 -11.96 -0.21 0.77
C VAL A 289 -12.20 0.77 -0.37
N TYR A 290 -12.15 2.08 -0.10
CA TYR A 290 -12.25 3.12 -1.13
C TYR A 290 -11.09 3.01 -2.12
N PHE A 291 -9.86 2.78 -1.64
CA PHE A 291 -8.71 2.55 -2.50
C PHE A 291 -8.85 1.24 -3.30
N GLU A 292 -9.34 0.16 -2.67
CA GLU A 292 -9.67 -1.09 -3.40
C GLU A 292 -10.69 -0.83 -4.52
N LYS A 293 -11.72 -0.04 -4.25
CA LYS A 293 -12.74 0.34 -5.24
C LYS A 293 -12.12 1.07 -6.43
N ILE A 294 -11.31 2.10 -6.19
CA ILE A 294 -10.64 2.84 -7.26
C ILE A 294 -9.72 1.92 -8.08
N LEU A 295 -8.95 1.05 -7.41
CA LEU A 295 -8.03 0.14 -8.09
C LEU A 295 -8.75 -0.89 -8.97
N LYS A 296 -9.93 -1.36 -8.56
CA LYS A 296 -10.66 -2.43 -9.27
C LYS A 296 -11.67 -1.92 -10.30
N GLU A 297 -12.28 -0.77 -10.07
CA GLU A 297 -13.29 -0.22 -10.99
C GLU A 297 -12.68 0.57 -12.15
N THR A 298 -11.41 0.98 -12.05
CA THR A 298 -10.77 1.80 -13.08
C THR A 298 -9.74 1.00 -13.88
N LYS A 299 -9.65 1.28 -15.18
CA LYS A 299 -8.73 0.59 -16.11
C LYS A 299 -7.27 1.05 -15.97
N GLN A 300 -7.00 2.06 -15.14
CA GLN A 300 -5.65 2.60 -14.97
C GLN A 300 -4.73 1.56 -14.34
N SER A 301 -3.44 1.60 -14.72
CA SER A 301 -2.44 0.73 -14.12
C SER A 301 -2.30 0.98 -12.61
N VAL A 302 -2.11 -0.10 -11.85
CA VAL A 302 -1.88 -0.03 -10.40
C VAL A 302 -0.63 0.77 -10.06
N TRP A 303 0.37 0.78 -10.94
CA TRP A 303 1.57 1.61 -10.76
C TRP A 303 1.26 3.10 -10.86
N ILE A 304 0.41 3.51 -11.80
CA ILE A 304 -0.03 4.92 -11.94
C ILE A 304 -0.87 5.34 -10.72
N ARG A 305 -1.79 4.48 -10.29
CA ARG A 305 -2.60 4.71 -9.08
C ARG A 305 -1.72 4.84 -7.83
N ASN A 306 -0.66 4.05 -7.72
CA ASN A 306 0.32 4.19 -6.64
C ASN A 306 1.18 5.46 -6.75
N ILE A 307 1.51 5.93 -7.95
CA ILE A 307 2.19 7.22 -8.12
C ILE A 307 1.28 8.36 -7.65
N GLN A 308 0.02 8.36 -8.07
CA GLN A 308 -0.96 9.37 -7.67
C GLN A 308 -1.20 9.35 -6.15
N LEU A 309 -1.41 8.16 -5.56
CA LEU A 309 -1.57 8.00 -4.12
C LEU A 309 -0.32 8.43 -3.35
N GLY A 310 0.85 7.98 -3.82
CA GLY A 310 2.15 8.32 -3.26
C GLY A 310 2.41 9.82 -3.31
N PHE A 311 2.09 10.50 -4.42
CA PHE A 311 2.25 11.95 -4.57
C PHE A 311 1.55 12.72 -3.44
N PHE A 312 0.25 12.49 -3.24
CA PHE A 312 -0.48 13.09 -2.11
C PHE A 312 0.05 12.61 -0.75
N GLY A 313 0.46 11.35 -0.65
CA GLY A 313 1.08 10.79 0.55
C GLY A 313 2.35 11.53 0.96
N SER A 314 3.24 11.84 0.02
CA SER A 314 4.43 12.65 0.27
C SER A 314 4.10 14.07 0.70
N ILE A 315 3.08 14.71 0.12
CA ILE A 315 2.65 16.06 0.52
C ILE A 315 2.16 16.03 1.98
N PHE A 316 1.23 15.14 2.31
CA PHE A 316 0.71 15.03 3.67
C PHE A 316 1.78 14.55 4.67
N GLY A 317 2.70 13.70 4.23
CA GLY A 317 3.84 13.25 5.04
C GLY A 317 4.81 14.39 5.37
N LEU A 318 5.16 15.23 4.38
CA LEU A 318 6.01 16.41 4.59
C LEU A 318 5.33 17.43 5.52
N MET A 319 4.02 17.63 5.35
CA MET A 319 3.24 18.44 6.28
C MET A 319 3.28 17.86 7.70
N GLY A 320 3.19 16.54 7.85
CA GLY A 320 3.37 15.85 9.13
C GLY A 320 4.76 16.07 9.74
N VAL A 321 5.82 15.97 8.95
CA VAL A 321 7.19 16.27 9.40
C VAL A 321 7.28 17.71 9.91
N TYR A 322 6.72 18.68 9.18
CA TYR A 322 6.74 20.08 9.57
C TYR A 322 6.00 20.34 10.89
N ILE A 323 4.84 19.72 11.09
CA ILE A 323 3.99 19.93 12.27
C ILE A 323 4.57 19.24 13.51
N TYR A 324 5.03 17.99 13.39
CA TYR A 324 5.42 17.19 14.56
C TYR A 324 6.91 17.23 14.86
N ASP A 325 7.76 17.25 13.83
CA ASP A 325 9.20 17.08 13.95
C ASP A 325 9.99 18.27 13.40
N GLY A 326 9.33 19.38 13.07
CA GLY A 326 9.94 20.53 12.38
C GLY A 326 11.10 21.14 13.15
N GLU A 327 11.01 21.23 14.48
CA GLU A 327 12.08 21.75 15.32
C GLU A 327 13.32 20.82 15.33
N LEU A 328 13.10 19.50 15.43
CA LEU A 328 14.16 18.49 15.39
C LEU A 328 14.84 18.47 14.02
N VAL A 329 14.05 18.53 12.94
CA VAL A 329 14.55 18.62 11.57
C VAL A 329 15.34 19.91 11.34
N SER A 330 14.92 21.03 11.92
CA SER A 330 15.66 22.30 11.80
C SER A 330 16.98 22.29 12.56
N LYS A 331 17.05 21.60 13.71
CA LYS A 331 18.27 21.55 14.54
C LYS A 331 19.30 20.56 14.02
N ASN A 332 18.87 19.37 13.63
CA ASN A 332 19.76 18.23 13.34
C ASN A 332 19.70 17.76 11.88
N GLY A 333 18.82 18.34 11.07
CA GLY A 333 18.62 17.99 9.67
C GLY A 333 17.57 16.89 9.45
N PHE A 334 17.09 16.81 8.21
CA PHE A 334 16.04 15.87 7.79
C PHE A 334 16.45 14.39 7.90
N PHE A 335 17.73 14.09 7.66
CA PHE A 335 18.29 12.74 7.66
C PHE A 335 19.05 12.39 8.95
N GLN A 336 18.71 13.03 10.07
CA GLN A 336 19.32 12.71 11.36
C GLN A 336 19.15 11.22 11.71
N GLY A 337 20.21 10.58 12.21
CA GLY A 337 20.16 9.17 12.63
C GLY A 337 19.95 8.15 11.50
N TYR A 338 20.10 8.55 10.23
CA TYR A 338 20.03 7.61 9.11
C TYR A 338 21.33 6.81 9.01
N ASN A 339 21.24 5.54 9.36
CA ASN A 339 22.29 4.54 9.18
C ASN A 339 21.90 3.54 8.07
N ARG A 340 22.73 2.51 7.87
CA ARG A 340 22.45 1.45 6.87
C ARG A 340 21.16 0.68 7.18
N LEU A 341 20.87 0.41 8.45
CA LEU A 341 19.64 -0.27 8.88
C LEU A 341 18.40 0.59 8.64
N THR A 342 18.44 1.90 8.91
CA THR A 342 17.37 2.85 8.62
C THR A 342 17.05 2.83 7.11
N TRP A 343 18.07 2.84 6.24
CA TRP A 343 17.85 2.70 4.80
C TRP A 343 17.22 1.36 4.41
N ILE A 344 17.62 0.26 5.04
CA ILE A 344 16.97 -1.05 4.82
C ILE A 344 15.49 -1.00 5.24
N VAL A 345 15.17 -0.39 6.39
CA VAL A 345 13.78 -0.21 6.85
C VAL A 345 12.97 0.61 5.85
N VAL A 346 13.50 1.74 5.39
CA VAL A 346 12.84 2.63 4.42
C VAL A 346 12.60 1.90 3.09
N ILE A 347 13.56 1.12 2.59
CA ILE A 347 13.42 0.31 1.38
C ILE A 347 12.36 -0.78 1.58
N LEU A 348 12.40 -1.51 2.70
CA LEU A 348 11.41 -2.55 3.03
C LEU A 348 9.99 -1.96 3.16
N GLN A 349 9.88 -0.74 3.69
CA GLN A 349 8.61 -0.02 3.79
C GLN A 349 8.09 0.39 2.42
N ALA A 350 8.95 0.91 1.54
CA ALA A 350 8.59 1.24 0.16
C ALA A 350 8.12 0.00 -0.62
N LEU A 351 8.88 -1.10 -0.55
CA LEU A 351 8.52 -2.39 -1.15
C LEU A 351 7.21 -2.94 -0.58
N GLY A 352 7.01 -2.83 0.73
CA GLY A 352 5.76 -3.22 1.38
C GLY A 352 4.54 -2.49 0.84
N GLY A 353 4.66 -1.18 0.60
CA GLY A 353 3.60 -0.42 -0.04
C GLY A 353 3.24 -0.94 -1.44
N LEU A 354 4.22 -1.34 -2.24
CA LEU A 354 3.98 -1.94 -3.57
C LEU A 354 3.31 -3.31 -3.46
N VAL A 355 3.76 -4.15 -2.52
CA VAL A 355 3.18 -5.46 -2.25
C VAL A 355 1.72 -5.32 -1.78
N ILE A 356 1.43 -4.36 -0.89
CA ILE A 356 0.06 -4.06 -0.44
C ILE A 356 -0.83 -3.70 -1.63
N ALA A 357 -0.36 -2.85 -2.54
CA ALA A 357 -1.14 -2.50 -3.72
C ALA A 357 -1.38 -3.70 -4.66
N ALA A 358 -0.40 -4.59 -4.81
CA ALA A 358 -0.57 -5.83 -5.56
C ALA A 358 -1.59 -6.76 -4.88
N VAL A 359 -1.55 -6.90 -3.56
CA VAL A 359 -2.53 -7.68 -2.80
C VAL A 359 -3.93 -7.10 -2.94
N ILE A 360 -4.09 -5.77 -2.84
CA ILE A 360 -5.41 -5.15 -3.03
C ILE A 360 -5.93 -5.36 -4.46
N LYS A 361 -5.04 -5.37 -5.46
CA LYS A 361 -5.38 -5.65 -6.86
C LYS A 361 -5.85 -7.09 -7.09
N TYR A 362 -5.05 -8.08 -6.64
CA TYR A 362 -5.26 -9.50 -6.97
C TYR A 362 -6.07 -10.28 -5.93
N ALA A 363 -6.07 -9.81 -4.68
CA ALA A 363 -6.87 -10.33 -3.58
C ALA A 363 -7.89 -9.26 -3.17
N ASP A 364 -7.94 -8.91 -1.90
CA ASP A 364 -8.71 -7.78 -1.39
C ASP A 364 -8.22 -7.31 -0.02
N ASN A 365 -8.82 -6.22 0.46
CA ASN A 365 -8.47 -5.61 1.72
C ASN A 365 -8.83 -6.49 2.94
N ILE A 366 -9.77 -7.43 2.81
CA ILE A 366 -10.11 -8.40 3.86
C ILE A 366 -9.00 -9.45 3.99
N LEU A 367 -8.61 -10.09 2.87
CA LEU A 367 -7.52 -11.05 2.81
C LEU A 367 -6.18 -10.44 3.19
N LYS A 368 -5.95 -9.15 2.88
CA LYS A 368 -4.83 -8.38 3.43
C LYS A 368 -4.82 -8.42 4.96
N GLY A 369 -5.98 -8.23 5.60
CA GLY A 369 -6.15 -8.32 7.05
C GLY A 369 -5.75 -9.69 7.62
N PHE A 370 -6.17 -10.78 6.97
CA PHE A 370 -5.75 -12.14 7.35
C PHE A 370 -4.24 -12.34 7.20
N ALA A 371 -3.66 -11.95 6.06
CA ALA A 371 -2.22 -12.07 5.81
C ALA A 371 -1.39 -11.26 6.82
N THR A 372 -1.79 -10.02 7.13
CA THR A 372 -1.12 -9.22 8.16
C THR A 372 -1.25 -9.88 9.54
N SER A 373 -2.40 -10.47 9.87
CA SER A 373 -2.59 -11.18 11.15
C SER A 373 -1.68 -12.40 11.28
N LEU A 374 -1.53 -13.19 10.21
CA LEU A 374 -0.57 -14.31 10.16
C LEU A 374 0.88 -13.84 10.28
N SER A 375 1.23 -12.71 9.65
CA SER A 375 2.57 -12.14 9.74
C SER A 375 2.95 -11.73 11.16
N ILE A 376 1.98 -11.28 11.97
CA ILE A 376 2.22 -10.94 13.37
C ILE A 376 2.63 -12.20 14.14
N ILE A 377 1.87 -13.29 14.01
CA ILE A 377 2.19 -14.57 14.65
C ILE A 377 3.57 -15.06 14.22
N LEU A 378 3.84 -15.06 12.91
CA LEU A 378 5.13 -15.49 12.38
C LEU A 378 6.29 -14.63 12.89
N SER A 379 6.12 -13.30 12.94
CA SER A 379 7.13 -12.38 13.47
C SER A 379 7.43 -12.61 14.94
N THR A 380 6.41 -12.93 15.74
CA THR A 380 6.58 -13.25 17.17
C THR A 380 7.26 -14.60 17.36
N LEU A 381 6.90 -15.62 16.57
CA LEU A 381 7.55 -16.93 16.63
C LEU A 381 9.02 -16.83 16.21
N ILE A 382 9.33 -16.13 15.12
CA ILE A 382 10.72 -15.91 14.70
C ILE A 382 11.48 -15.11 15.77
N SER A 383 10.86 -14.10 16.36
CA SER A 383 11.48 -13.36 17.47
C SER A 383 11.78 -14.25 18.67
N TYR A 384 10.87 -15.17 19.03
CA TYR A 384 11.09 -16.09 20.13
C TYR A 384 12.21 -17.09 19.84
N PHE A 385 12.15 -17.78 18.70
CA PHE A 385 13.12 -18.82 18.36
C PHE A 385 14.50 -18.26 18.02
N TRP A 386 14.57 -17.13 17.31
CA TRP A 386 15.82 -16.62 16.75
C TRP A 386 16.44 -15.49 17.55
N LEU A 387 15.63 -14.53 18.02
CA LEU A 387 16.11 -13.38 18.77
C LEU A 387 16.15 -13.66 20.28
N GLN A 388 15.43 -14.67 20.78
CA GLN A 388 15.31 -15.02 22.22
C GLN A 388 14.85 -13.84 23.12
N ASP A 389 14.38 -12.74 22.52
CA ASP A 389 14.07 -11.47 23.18
C ASP A 389 12.61 -11.38 23.68
N PHE A 390 11.77 -12.39 23.46
CA PHE A 390 10.36 -12.35 23.82
C PHE A 390 9.81 -13.74 24.11
N VAL A 391 9.29 -13.97 25.31
CA VAL A 391 8.63 -15.23 25.69
C VAL A 391 7.13 -15.11 25.42
N PRO A 392 6.56 -15.89 24.47
CA PRO A 392 5.13 -15.85 24.19
C PRO A 392 4.32 -16.32 25.40
N THR A 393 3.28 -15.58 25.77
CA THR A 393 2.37 -15.95 26.85
C THR A 393 1.37 -17.04 26.41
N SER A 394 0.72 -17.70 27.36
CA SER A 394 -0.36 -18.66 27.06
C SER A 394 -1.50 -18.00 26.25
N VAL A 395 -1.77 -16.71 26.49
CA VAL A 395 -2.77 -15.90 25.76
C VAL A 395 -2.37 -15.75 24.29
N PHE A 396 -1.07 -15.57 24.00
CA PHE A 396 -0.59 -15.51 22.63
C PHE A 396 -0.89 -16.81 21.86
N PHE A 397 -0.65 -17.98 22.46
CA PHE A 397 -0.91 -19.27 21.79
C PHE A 397 -2.40 -19.48 21.53
N LEU A 398 -3.26 -19.11 22.49
CA LEU A 398 -4.72 -19.14 22.28
C LEU A 398 -5.12 -18.23 21.11
N GLY A 399 -4.60 -17.00 21.09
CA GLY A 399 -4.83 -16.06 19.98
C GLY A 399 -4.36 -16.60 18.64
N ALA A 400 -3.19 -17.25 18.59
CA ALA A 400 -2.65 -17.84 17.38
C ALA A 400 -3.55 -18.96 16.82
N ILE A 401 -4.08 -19.83 17.69
CA ILE A 401 -5.04 -20.88 17.30
C ILE A 401 -6.30 -20.26 16.71
N LEU A 402 -6.82 -19.19 17.32
CA LEU A 402 -8.01 -18.49 16.82
C LEU A 402 -7.76 -17.88 15.42
N VAL A 403 -6.62 -17.23 15.20
CA VAL A 403 -6.26 -16.65 13.88
C VAL A 403 -6.13 -17.73 12.81
N ILE A 404 -5.49 -18.85 13.13
CA ILE A 404 -5.35 -19.99 12.19
C ILE A 404 -6.73 -20.56 11.86
N THR A 405 -7.57 -20.79 12.88
CA THR A 405 -8.93 -21.30 12.71
C THR A 405 -9.79 -20.35 11.85
N ALA A 406 -9.73 -19.04 12.11
CA ALA A 406 -10.41 -18.04 11.31
C ALA A 406 -9.96 -18.06 9.84
N THR A 407 -8.66 -18.24 9.59
CA THR A 407 -8.11 -18.29 8.23
C THR A 407 -8.69 -19.47 7.44
N PHE A 408 -8.76 -20.66 8.03
CA PHE A 408 -9.39 -21.82 7.39
C PHE A 408 -10.90 -21.66 7.25
N LEU A 409 -11.57 -21.11 8.25
CA LEU A 409 -13.02 -20.89 8.22
C LEU A 409 -13.45 -19.89 7.14
N TYR A 410 -12.66 -18.83 6.91
CA TYR A 410 -12.94 -17.85 5.85
C TYR A 410 -12.80 -18.46 4.45
N GLY A 411 -11.87 -19.41 4.28
CA GLY A 411 -11.65 -20.13 3.03
C GLY A 411 -12.61 -21.29 2.77
N TYR A 412 -13.48 -21.63 3.73
CA TYR A 412 -14.44 -22.71 3.60
C TYR A 412 -15.63 -22.29 2.72
N ASP A 413 -15.79 -22.98 1.60
CA ASP A 413 -16.97 -22.84 0.73
C ASP A 413 -17.94 -24.01 1.01
N PRO A 414 -19.08 -23.79 1.68
CA PRO A 414 -20.03 -24.85 1.96
C PRO A 414 -20.58 -25.40 0.64
N LYS A 415 -20.35 -26.69 0.37
CA LYS A 415 -20.97 -27.37 -0.77
C LYS A 415 -22.50 -27.15 -0.69
N PRO A 416 -23.15 -26.68 -1.75
CA PRO A 416 -24.60 -26.51 -1.74
C PRO A 416 -25.23 -27.86 -1.39
N ALA A 417 -26.05 -27.88 -0.34
CA ALA A 417 -26.81 -29.07 0.03
C ALA A 417 -27.61 -29.50 -1.20
N GLY A 418 -27.32 -30.69 -1.72
CA GLY A 418 -28.02 -31.21 -2.88
C GLY A 418 -29.52 -31.16 -2.62
N ASN A 419 -30.27 -30.56 -3.54
CA ASN A 419 -31.73 -30.59 -3.48
C ASN A 419 -32.16 -32.03 -3.21
N PRO A 420 -32.96 -32.30 -2.15
CA PRO A 420 -33.59 -33.59 -2.02
C PRO A 420 -34.51 -33.72 -3.23
N THR A 421 -34.13 -34.56 -4.18
CA THR A 421 -34.96 -34.97 -5.30
C THR A 421 -36.28 -35.42 -4.69
N LYS A 422 -37.36 -34.67 -4.94
CA LYS A 422 -38.71 -35.12 -4.63
C LYS A 422 -38.91 -36.44 -5.39
N ALA A 423 -38.87 -37.54 -4.65
CA ALA A 423 -39.24 -38.87 -5.12
C ALA A 423 -40.76 -39.00 -5.16
#